data_AF-A0A7G2CFC5-F1
#
_entry.id   AF-A0A7G2CFC5-F1
#
_cell.length_a   1.000
_cell.length_b   1.000
_cell.length_c   1.000
_cell.angle_alpha   90.00
_cell.angle_beta   90.00
_cell.angle_gamma   90.00
#
_symmetry.space_group_name_H-M   'P 1'
#
loop_
_entity.id
_entity.type
_entity.pdbx_description
1 polymer ?
#
loop_
_entity_poly.entity_id
_entity_poly.type
_entity_poly.pdbx_seq_one_letter_code
_entity_poly.pdbx_strand_id
1 'polypeptide(L)'
;MFLSFFRFPKFLLFSLHSFFLFFFSHEGNIEMGKVHGSLSRAGKVKNQTRVVAKAEKPKQPRGRALKRLKYTKRFLAKTLKPGEKVKMNKQPPGKAG
;
A
#
# COMPACT_ATOMS: atom_id res chain seq x y z
N MET A 1 33.18 76.61 -2.82
CA MET A 1 31.96 75.86 -3.21
C MET A 1 32.40 74.70 -4.09
N PHE A 2 31.72 73.55 -4.01
CA PHE A 2 31.98 72.28 -4.71
C PHE A 2 33.01 71.34 -4.10
N LEU A 3 32.58 70.59 -3.08
CA LEU A 3 33.04 69.23 -2.86
C LEU A 3 31.80 68.31 -2.81
N SER A 4 31.65 67.51 -3.85
CA SER A 4 30.53 66.61 -4.12
C SER A 4 30.51 65.42 -3.17
N PHE A 5 29.59 65.42 -2.21
CA PHE A 5 29.31 64.30 -1.31
C PHE A 5 28.21 63.41 -1.93
N PHE A 6 28.62 62.39 -2.70
CA PHE A 6 27.71 61.38 -3.25
C PHE A 6 27.17 60.50 -2.10
N ARG A 7 25.90 60.71 -1.73
CA ARG A 7 25.19 59.93 -0.71
C ARG A 7 24.63 58.65 -1.34
N PHE A 8 25.33 57.52 -1.22
CA PHE A 8 24.80 56.21 -1.60
C PHE A 8 23.64 55.77 -0.67
N PRO A 9 22.55 55.18 -1.21
CA PRO A 9 21.40 54.76 -0.41
C PRO A 9 21.68 53.45 0.35
N LYS A 10 21.45 53.46 1.68
CA LYS A 10 21.51 52.29 2.59
C LYS A 10 20.31 51.31 2.42
N PHE A 11 19.81 51.12 1.19
CA PHE A 11 18.69 50.21 0.91
C PHE A 11 19.13 48.88 0.26
N LEU A 12 20.44 48.64 0.15
CA LEU A 12 20.99 47.42 -0.46
C LEU A 12 21.83 46.58 0.52
N LEU A 13 21.54 46.66 1.82
CA LEU A 13 22.19 45.84 2.85
C LEU A 13 21.21 45.13 3.78
N PHE A 14 19.93 45.05 3.40
CA PHE A 14 18.91 44.27 4.12
C PHE A 14 18.28 43.18 3.24
N SER A 15 18.86 42.86 2.07
CA SER A 15 18.37 41.80 1.17
C SER A 15 19.32 40.60 1.02
N LEU A 16 20.55 40.65 1.55
CA LEU A 16 21.46 39.48 1.48
C LEU A 16 21.44 38.61 2.74
N HIS A 17 21.05 39.15 3.89
CA HIS A 17 21.01 38.36 5.13
C HIS A 17 19.76 37.47 5.24
N SER A 18 18.67 37.80 4.53
CA SER A 18 17.46 36.97 4.45
C SER A 18 17.47 35.96 3.29
N PHE A 19 18.47 36.01 2.40
CA PHE A 19 18.66 35.00 1.35
C PHE A 19 19.65 33.90 1.78
N PHE A 20 20.58 34.22 2.68
CA PHE A 20 21.60 33.29 3.18
C PHE A 20 21.07 32.27 4.21
N LEU A 21 20.00 32.62 4.95
CA LEU A 21 19.34 31.71 5.91
C LEU A 21 18.20 30.87 5.29
N PHE A 22 17.87 31.06 4.01
CA PHE A 22 16.91 30.21 3.28
C PHE A 22 17.61 29.09 2.48
N PHE A 23 18.92 29.16 2.29
CA PHE A 23 19.69 28.19 1.49
C PHE A 23 20.47 27.16 2.32
N PHE A 24 20.56 27.33 3.65
CA PHE A 24 21.36 26.48 4.53
C PHE A 24 20.51 25.86 5.65
N SER A 25 19.48 25.07 5.30
CA SER A 25 18.88 24.15 6.27
C SER A 25 18.08 23.00 5.66
N HIS A 26 18.54 22.46 4.52
CA HIS A 26 18.11 21.13 4.10
C HIS A 26 19.34 20.28 3.77
N GLU A 27 20.12 20.01 4.80
CA GLU A 27 21.11 18.93 4.81
C GLU A 27 20.39 17.59 4.52
N GLY A 28 20.76 16.96 3.40
CA GLY A 28 20.96 15.52 3.35
C GLY A 28 19.73 14.61 3.28
N ASN A 29 19.00 14.66 2.18
CA ASN A 29 18.58 13.44 1.49
C ASN A 29 19.92 12.75 1.07
N ILE A 30 20.26 11.46 1.22
CA ILE A 30 19.61 10.24 0.78
C ILE A 30 20.41 9.06 1.40
N GLU A 31 19.79 8.18 2.17
CA GLU A 31 20.22 6.77 2.29
C GLU A 31 19.07 5.90 1.78
N MET A 32 19.02 5.73 0.45
CA MET A 32 18.23 4.70 -0.22
C MET A 32 18.86 3.34 0.03
N GLY A 33 18.83 2.88 1.27
CA GLY A 33 19.22 1.54 1.67
C GLY A 33 18.00 0.80 2.18
N LYS A 34 17.85 -0.47 1.81
CA LYS A 34 16.94 -1.41 2.49
C LYS A 34 17.32 -1.47 3.98
N VAL A 35 16.84 -0.53 4.79
CA VAL A 35 16.91 -0.64 6.25
C VAL A 35 16.17 -1.94 6.63
N HIS A 36 16.68 -2.74 7.55
CA HIS A 36 16.06 -4.00 7.96
C HIS A 36 14.77 -3.76 8.77
N GLY A 37 14.00 -4.79 9.08
CA GLY A 37 12.72 -4.67 9.79
C GLY A 37 12.89 -3.99 11.15
N SER A 38 12.57 -2.69 11.23
CA SER A 38 12.48 -1.93 12.48
C SER A 38 11.04 -1.91 13.00
N LEU A 39 10.88 -1.65 14.30
CA LEU A 39 9.58 -1.57 14.96
C LEU A 39 8.66 -0.51 14.32
N SER A 40 9.23 0.55 13.74
CA SER A 40 8.53 1.62 13.02
C SER A 40 7.75 1.14 11.78
N ARG A 41 7.92 -0.12 11.36
CA ARG A 41 7.25 -0.73 10.20
C ARG A 41 6.19 -1.76 10.61
N ALA A 42 5.92 -1.90 11.91
CA ALA A 42 4.85 -2.75 12.40
C ALA A 42 3.51 -2.35 11.76
N GLY A 43 2.74 -3.34 11.30
CA GLY A 43 1.43 -3.09 10.66
C GLY A 43 1.48 -2.50 9.24
N LYS A 44 2.66 -2.24 8.65
CA LYS A 44 2.82 -1.65 7.31
C LYS A 44 1.90 -2.30 6.27
N VAL A 45 1.93 -3.62 6.16
CA VAL A 45 1.18 -4.33 5.11
C VAL A 45 -0.34 -4.25 5.35
N LYS A 46 -0.80 -4.43 6.60
CA LYS A 46 -2.23 -4.39 6.93
C LYS A 46 -2.84 -2.99 6.75
N ASN A 47 -2.07 -1.95 7.03
CA ASN A 47 -2.51 -0.56 6.85
C ASN A 47 -2.42 -0.12 5.38
N GLN A 48 -1.52 -0.70 4.59
CA GLN A 48 -1.42 -0.46 3.15
C GLN A 48 -2.50 -1.18 2.34
N THR A 49 -2.96 -2.36 2.77
CA THR A 49 -4.01 -3.10 2.06
C THR A 49 -5.32 -2.30 2.07
N ARG A 50 -5.89 -2.06 0.88
CA ARG A 50 -7.23 -1.48 0.75
C ARG A 50 -8.23 -2.32 1.53
N VAL A 51 -9.06 -1.69 2.36
CA VAL A 51 -10.12 -2.38 3.11
C VAL A 51 -11.23 -2.74 2.14
N VAL A 52 -11.26 -4.00 1.71
CA VAL A 52 -12.36 -4.52 0.88
C VAL A 52 -13.52 -4.89 1.81
N ALA A 53 -14.64 -4.20 1.65
CA ALA A 53 -15.86 -4.52 2.40
C ALA A 53 -16.33 -5.95 2.07
N LYS A 54 -16.89 -6.63 3.06
CA LYS A 54 -17.43 -7.99 2.83
C LYS A 54 -18.67 -7.86 1.94
N ALA A 55 -18.66 -8.54 0.80
CA ALA A 55 -19.83 -8.63 -0.04
C ALA A 55 -20.99 -9.30 0.73
N GLU A 56 -22.20 -8.82 0.52
CA GLU A 56 -23.41 -9.42 1.05
C GLU A 56 -23.62 -10.79 0.41
N LYS A 57 -23.71 -11.84 1.25
CA LYS A 57 -23.90 -13.22 0.80
C LYS A 57 -25.18 -13.77 1.43
N PRO A 58 -26.00 -14.50 0.67
CA PRO A 58 -27.20 -15.12 1.21
C PRO A 58 -26.81 -16.14 2.30
N LYS A 59 -27.70 -16.27 3.29
CA LYS A 59 -27.51 -17.19 4.42
C LYS A 59 -27.40 -18.61 3.89
N GLN A 60 -26.32 -19.29 4.25
CA GLN A 60 -26.18 -20.72 3.96
C GLN A 60 -27.12 -21.51 4.88
N PRO A 61 -27.82 -22.54 4.37
CA PRO A 61 -28.66 -23.39 5.20
C PRO A 61 -27.80 -24.10 6.25
N ARG A 62 -28.37 -24.38 7.41
CA ARG A 62 -27.66 -24.97 8.57
C ARG A 62 -28.11 -26.42 8.83
N GLY A 63 -27.31 -27.16 9.58
CA GLY A 63 -27.64 -28.51 10.06
C GLY A 63 -27.81 -29.55 8.93
N ARG A 64 -28.95 -30.25 8.94
CA ARG A 64 -29.26 -31.36 8.01
C ARG A 64 -29.32 -30.91 6.55
N ALA A 65 -29.89 -29.73 6.28
CA ALA A 65 -29.97 -29.19 4.93
C ALA A 65 -28.58 -28.95 4.32
N LEU A 66 -27.63 -28.43 5.11
CA LEU A 66 -26.25 -28.27 4.67
C LEU A 66 -25.57 -29.61 4.37
N LYS A 67 -25.80 -30.62 5.22
CA LYS A 67 -25.27 -31.98 5.00
C LYS A 67 -25.79 -32.56 3.69
N ARG A 68 -27.08 -32.38 3.37
CA ARG A 68 -27.66 -32.82 2.10
C ARG A 68 -26.99 -32.13 0.91
N LEU A 69 -26.86 -30.80 0.93
CA LEU A 69 -26.19 -30.05 -0.13
C LEU A 69 -24.73 -30.48 -0.33
N LYS A 70 -23.98 -30.71 0.76
CA LYS A 70 -22.59 -31.19 0.68
C LYS A 70 -22.50 -32.58 0.06
N TYR A 71 -23.39 -33.49 0.44
CA TYR A 71 -23.43 -34.85 -0.11
C TYR A 71 -23.74 -34.83 -1.61
N THR A 72 -24.79 -34.12 -2.02
CA THR A 72 -25.18 -34.01 -3.43
C THR A 72 -24.05 -33.46 -4.30
N LYS A 73 -23.34 -32.41 -3.82
CA LYS A 73 -22.21 -31.81 -4.55
C LYS A 73 -20.97 -32.71 -4.66
N ARG A 74 -20.72 -33.56 -3.67
CA ARG A 74 -19.50 -34.39 -3.63
C ARG A 74 -19.63 -35.71 -4.36
N PHE A 75 -20.80 -36.34 -4.27
CA PHE A 75 -20.96 -37.74 -4.66
C PHE A 75 -22.00 -37.96 -5.76
N LEU A 76 -23.11 -37.22 -5.75
CA LEU A 76 -24.19 -37.43 -6.73
C LEU A 76 -23.96 -36.66 -8.03
N ALA A 77 -23.54 -35.40 -7.94
CA ALA A 77 -23.41 -34.53 -9.11
C ALA A 77 -22.11 -34.73 -9.92
N LYS A 78 -21.13 -35.47 -9.39
CA LYS A 78 -19.81 -35.63 -10.01
C LYS A 78 -19.46 -37.10 -10.17
N THR A 79 -19.49 -37.59 -11.40
CA THR A 79 -18.94 -38.89 -11.79
C THR A 79 -17.45 -38.74 -12.11
N LEU A 80 -16.61 -39.58 -11.50
CA LEU A 80 -15.16 -39.54 -11.70
C LEU A 80 -14.75 -40.59 -12.73
N LYS A 81 -13.81 -40.22 -13.59
CA LYS A 81 -13.10 -41.20 -14.40
C LYS A 81 -12.18 -42.02 -13.50
N PRO A 82 -11.96 -43.31 -13.79
CA PRO A 82 -11.03 -44.14 -13.04
C PRO A 82 -9.63 -43.48 -13.04
N GLY A 83 -9.06 -43.27 -11.85
CA GLY A 83 -7.77 -42.59 -11.65
C GLY A 83 -7.84 -41.09 -11.31
N GLU A 84 -9.01 -40.44 -11.44
CA GLU A 84 -9.14 -39.01 -11.15
C GLU A 84 -9.48 -38.73 -9.68
N LYS A 85 -8.65 -37.93 -8.99
CA LYS A 85 -8.91 -37.48 -7.61
C LYS A 85 -9.80 -36.23 -7.58
N VAL A 86 -10.84 -36.23 -6.73
CA VAL A 86 -11.73 -35.06 -6.54
C VAL A 86 -10.96 -33.90 -5.91
N LYS A 87 -10.77 -32.81 -6.66
CA LYS A 87 -10.32 -31.53 -6.10
C LYS A 87 -11.52 -30.64 -5.79
N MET A 88 -11.69 -30.23 -4.53
CA MET A 88 -12.86 -29.44 -4.09
C MET A 88 -12.76 -27.94 -4.41
N ASN A 89 -11.56 -27.38 -4.42
CA ASN A 89 -11.34 -25.96 -4.69
C ASN A 89 -10.33 -25.81 -5.84
N LYS A 90 -10.77 -26.08 -7.08
CA LYS A 90 -9.94 -25.85 -8.27
C LYS A 90 -10.01 -24.37 -8.62
N GLN A 91 -8.89 -23.67 -8.49
CA GLN A 91 -8.79 -22.30 -8.96
C GLN A 91 -8.75 -22.31 -10.50
N PRO A 92 -9.37 -21.31 -11.17
CA PRO A 92 -9.04 -21.06 -12.57
C PRO A 92 -7.53 -20.75 -12.69
N PRO A 93 -6.92 -21.03 -13.84
CA PRO A 93 -5.51 -20.72 -14.05
C PRO A 93 -5.27 -19.24 -13.76
N GLY A 94 -4.29 -18.97 -12.89
CA GLY A 94 -3.86 -17.62 -12.59
C GLY A 94 -2.96 -17.08 -13.70
N LYS A 95 -2.19 -16.03 -13.41
CA LYS A 95 -1.20 -15.50 -14.36
C LYS A 95 -0.11 -16.49 -14.77
N ALA A 96 0.04 -17.61 -14.06
CA ALA A 96 1.08 -18.61 -14.27
C ALA A 96 0.66 -19.80 -15.15
N GLY A 97 -0.59 -19.87 -15.62
CA GLY A 97 -1.12 -21.05 -16.34
C GLY A 97 -1.48 -22.21 -15.43
#